data_AF-A0A9D5VAV3-F1
#
_entry.id   AF-A0A9D5VAV3-F1
#
_cell.length_a   1.000
_cell.length_b   1.000
_cell.length_c   1.000
_cell.angle_alpha   90.00
_cell.angle_beta   90.00
_cell.angle_gamma   90.00
#
_symmetry.space_group_name_H-M   'P 1'
#
loop_
_entity.id
_entity.type
_entity.pdbx_description
1 polymer ?
#
loop_
_entity_poly.entity_id
_entity_poly.type
_entity_poly.pdbx_seq_one_letter_code
_entity_poly.pdbx_strand_id
1 'polypeptide(L)'
;MSGARTERILVIKLGALGDFVQALGPMQAIRAHHAGAHLVLLTQKAYADFARASNLFDEVWIDSERPKAWQVGRVMRLRRKLKTG
;
A
#
# COMPACT_ATOMS: atom_id res chain seq x y z
N MET A 1 -17.25 25.24 6.76
CA MET A 1 -17.38 23.78 7.02
C MET A 1 -15.99 23.19 7.00
N SER A 2 -15.45 22.80 8.16
CA SER A 2 -14.12 22.20 8.25
C SER A 2 -14.18 20.84 7.55
N GLY A 3 -13.52 20.71 6.39
CA GLY A 3 -13.48 19.45 5.65
C GLY A 3 -12.74 18.42 6.50
N ALA A 4 -13.47 17.44 7.04
CA ALA A 4 -12.85 16.31 7.71
C ALA A 4 -11.85 15.69 6.73
N ARG A 5 -10.55 15.73 7.07
CA ARG A 5 -9.53 15.03 6.28
C ARG A 5 -9.86 13.55 6.36
N THR A 6 -10.26 12.96 5.23
CA THR A 6 -10.37 11.50 5.09
C THR A 6 -9.02 10.89 5.47
N GLU A 7 -9.04 9.97 6.44
CA GLU A 7 -7.87 9.21 6.85
C GLU A 7 -7.28 8.47 5.62
N ARG A 8 -5.96 8.52 5.45
CA ARG A 8 -5.25 7.79 4.38
C ARG A 8 -4.26 6.82 5.00
N ILE A 9 -4.31 5.57 4.56
CA ILE A 9 -3.53 4.48 5.15
C ILE A 9 -2.79 3.75 4.04
N LEU A 10 -1.46 3.84 4.08
CA LEU A 10 -0.58 3.08 3.21
C LEU A 10 -0.14 1.77 3.90
N VAL A 11 -0.58 0.64 3.36
CA VAL A 11 -0.10 -0.69 3.72
C VAL A 11 1.04 -1.09 2.77
N ILE A 12 2.19 -1.48 3.31
CA ILE A 12 3.34 -1.92 2.50
C ILE A 12 3.54 -3.43 2.69
N LYS A 13 3.36 -4.20 1.61
CA LYS A 13 3.56 -5.65 1.60
C LYS A 13 4.38 -6.10 0.39
N LEU A 14 5.68 -6.33 0.62
CA LEU A 14 6.68 -6.64 -0.40
C LEU A 14 7.32 -8.03 -0.24
N GLY A 15 6.69 -8.92 0.53
CA GLY A 15 7.17 -10.28 0.80
C GLY A 15 6.76 -11.31 -0.26
N ALA A 16 7.07 -12.58 0.01
CA ALA A 16 6.74 -13.72 -0.83
C ALA A 16 5.23 -14.07 -0.76
N LEU A 17 4.77 -14.93 -1.68
CA LEU A 17 3.36 -15.31 -1.81
C LEU A 17 2.75 -15.82 -0.49
N GLY A 18 3.45 -16.72 0.21
CA GLY A 18 2.94 -17.31 1.45
C GLY A 18 2.68 -16.25 2.53
N ASP A 19 3.61 -15.32 2.71
CA ASP A 19 3.44 -14.23 3.66
C ASP A 19 2.42 -13.19 3.20
N PHE A 20 2.22 -13.02 1.89
CA PHE A 20 1.18 -12.16 1.32
C PHE A 20 -0.21 -12.71 1.65
N VAL A 21 -0.42 -14.01 1.42
CA VAL A 21 -1.69 -14.69 1.71
C VAL A 21 -2.02 -14.64 3.21
N GLN A 22 -1.03 -14.91 4.08
CA GLN A 22 -1.22 -14.77 5.53
C GLN A 22 -1.59 -13.35 5.96
N ALA A 23 -1.11 -12.33 5.24
CA ALA A 23 -1.41 -10.94 5.55
C ALA A 23 -2.82 -10.50 5.13
N LEU A 24 -3.57 -11.29 4.35
CA LEU A 24 -4.95 -10.95 3.96
C LEU A 24 -5.89 -10.79 5.17
N GLY A 25 -5.76 -11.66 6.18
CA GLY A 25 -6.55 -11.55 7.41
C GLY A 25 -6.33 -10.20 8.13
N PRO A 26 -5.08 -9.84 8.44
CA PRO A 26 -4.76 -8.50 8.95
C PRO A 26 -5.21 -7.35 8.04
N MET A 27 -5.07 -7.46 6.72
CA MET A 27 -5.53 -6.42 5.77
C MET A 27 -7.05 -6.23 5.81
N GLN A 28 -7.81 -7.32 5.92
CA GLN A 28 -9.26 -7.27 6.09
C GLN A 28 -9.65 -6.63 7.42
N ALA A 29 -8.95 -6.95 8.51
CA ALA A 29 -9.18 -6.30 9.81
C ALA A 29 -8.94 -4.79 9.75
N ILE A 30 -7.87 -4.34 9.06
CA ILE A 30 -7.60 -2.91 8.83
C ILE A 30 -8.75 -2.28 8.04
N ARG A 31 -9.19 -2.87 6.92
CA ARG A 31 -10.32 -2.36 6.12
C ARG A 31 -11.60 -2.26 6.95
N ALA A 32 -11.91 -3.28 7.77
CA ALA A 32 -13.10 -3.29 8.60
C ALA A 32 -13.06 -2.20 9.68
N HIS A 33 -11.89 -1.98 10.30
CA HIS A 33 -11.72 -0.96 11.33
C HIS A 33 -11.75 0.47 10.73
N HIS A 34 -11.18 0.64 9.55
CA HIS A 34 -11.06 1.92 8.85
C HIS A 34 -11.98 1.99 7.63
N ALA A 35 -13.27 1.69 7.82
CA ALA A 35 -14.24 1.60 6.72
C ALA A 35 -14.38 2.88 5.89
N GLY A 36 -14.11 4.05 6.47
CA GLY A 36 -14.15 5.35 5.79
C GLY A 36 -12.80 5.88 5.32
N ALA A 37 -11.70 5.16 5.52
CA ALA A 37 -10.37 5.59 5.12
C ALA A 37 -10.04 5.19 3.67
N HIS A 38 -9.16 5.96 3.05
CA HIS A 38 -8.56 5.64 1.76
C HIS A 38 -7.34 4.74 1.96
N LEU A 39 -7.48 3.45 1.65
CA LEU A 39 -6.44 2.44 1.85
C LEU A 39 -5.68 2.21 0.54
N VAL A 40 -4.36 2.35 0.61
CA VAL A 40 -3.44 2.10 -0.49
C VAL A 40 -2.58 0.89 -0.14
N LEU A 41 -2.46 -0.08 -1.06
CA LEU A 41 -1.49 -1.16 -0.93
C LEU A 41 -0.27 -0.89 -1.83
N LEU A 42 0.93 -0.88 -1.26
CA LEU A 42 2.17 -1.00 -2.03
C LEU A 42 2.62 -2.47 -2.05
N THR A 43 2.66 -3.08 -3.24
CA THR A 43 3.07 -4.48 -3.42
C THR A 43 3.89 -4.74 -4.69
N GLN A 44 4.35 -5.98 -4.88
CA GLN A 44 5.05 -6.44 -6.07
C GLN A 44 4.08 -6.67 -7.23
N LYS A 45 4.56 -6.52 -8.47
CA LYS A 45 3.74 -6.70 -9.69
C LYS A 45 2.99 -8.03 -9.71
N ALA A 46 3.61 -9.12 -9.23
CA ALA A 46 3.02 -10.46 -9.21
C ALA A 46 1.73 -10.57 -8.37
N TYR A 47 1.50 -9.67 -7.41
CA TYR A 47 0.35 -9.73 -6.51
C TYR A 47 -0.66 -8.60 -6.76
N ALA A 48 -0.42 -7.72 -7.74
CA ALA A 48 -1.24 -6.55 -7.97
C ALA A 48 -2.68 -6.93 -8.33
N ASP A 49 -2.87 -7.90 -9.24
CA ASP A 49 -4.20 -8.31 -9.68
C ASP A 49 -4.94 -9.09 -8.57
N PHE A 50 -4.21 -9.91 -7.82
CA PHE A 50 -4.75 -10.60 -6.65
C PHE A 50 -5.21 -9.61 -5.56
N ALA A 51 -4.41 -8.57 -5.28
CA ALA A 51 -4.79 -7.52 -4.36
C ALA A 51 -6.02 -6.74 -4.83
N ARG A 52 -6.13 -6.41 -6.12
CA ARG A 52 -7.33 -5.75 -6.67
C ARG A 52 -8.57 -6.63 -6.54
N ALA A 53 -8.45 -7.92 -6.83
CA ALA A 53 -9.55 -8.88 -6.71
C ALA A 53 -10.04 -9.05 -5.27
N SER A 54 -9.19 -8.79 -4.26
CA SER A 54 -9.58 -8.85 -2.84
C SER A 54 -10.57 -7.75 -2.42
N ASN A 55 -10.65 -6.65 -3.20
CA ASN A 55 -11.46 -5.47 -2.88
C ASN A 55 -11.18 -4.86 -1.49
N LEU A 56 -9.99 -5.11 -0.91
CA LEU A 56 -9.60 -4.58 0.40
C LEU A 56 -9.02 -3.17 0.32
N PHE A 57 -8.59 -2.72 -0.86
CA PHE A 57 -7.85 -1.47 -1.06
C PHE A 57 -8.49 -0.61 -2.14
N ASP A 58 -8.45 0.70 -1.95
CA ASP A 58 -8.93 1.68 -2.92
C ASP A 58 -7.91 1.87 -4.05
N GLU A 59 -6.62 1.76 -3.72
CA GLU A 59 -5.53 1.81 -4.69
C GLU A 59 -4.49 0.70 -4.46
N VAL A 60 -3.94 0.20 -5.56
CA VAL A 60 -2.82 -0.76 -5.55
C VAL A 60 -1.64 -0.18 -6.31
N TRP A 61 -0.61 0.21 -5.57
CA TRP A 61 0.67 0.68 -6.07
C TRP A 61 1.62 -0.48 -6.29
N ILE A 62 2.34 -0.44 -7.42
CA ILE A 62 3.39 -1.39 -7.73
C ILE A 62 4.74 -0.78 -7.35
N ASP A 63 5.52 -1.53 -6.57
CA ASP A 63 6.92 -1.22 -6.27
C ASP A 63 7.80 -1.49 -7.49
N SER A 64 7.99 -0.46 -8.31
CA SER A 64 8.77 -0.52 -9.55
C SER A 64 10.20 0.00 -9.40
N GLU A 65 10.48 0.85 -8.41
CA GLU A 65 11.76 1.58 -8.37
C GLU A 65 12.85 0.87 -7.56
N ARG A 66 12.51 0.09 -6.51
CA ARG A 66 13.47 -0.57 -5.58
C ARG A 66 14.86 0.10 -5.54
N PRO A 67 14.93 1.38 -5.14
CA PRO A 67 16.16 2.14 -5.23
C PRO A 67 17.20 1.60 -4.25
N LYS A 68 18.45 1.54 -4.67
CA LYS A 68 19.57 1.22 -3.77
C LYS A 68 19.88 2.43 -2.90
N ALA A 69 20.38 2.22 -1.68
CA ALA A 69 20.57 3.29 -0.69
C ALA A 69 21.46 4.45 -1.19
N TRP A 70 22.44 4.16 -2.07
CA TRP A 70 23.31 5.19 -2.65
C TRP A 70 22.65 6.03 -3.76
N GLN A 71 21.48 5.62 -4.27
CA GLN A 71 20.75 6.35 -5.30
C GLN A 71 19.90 7.46 -4.68
N VAL A 72 20.55 8.43 -4.03
CA VAL A 72 19.90 9.46 -3.19
C VAL A 72 18.70 10.12 -3.87
N GLY A 73 18.82 10.51 -5.14
CA GLY A 73 17.70 11.13 -5.88
C GLY A 73 16.48 10.22 -6.03
N ARG A 74 16.68 8.90 -6.22
CA ARG A 74 15.60 7.91 -6.31
C ARG A 74 14.99 7.62 -4.95
N VAL A 75 15.82 7.53 -3.91
CA VAL A 75 15.37 7.37 -2.52
C VAL A 75 14.49 8.57 -2.10
N MET A 76 14.88 9.79 -2.47
CA MET A 76 14.08 10.99 -2.18
C MET A 76 12.74 11.01 -2.92
N ARG A 77 12.69 10.52 -4.17
CA ARG A 77 11.42 10.35 -4.90
C ARG A 77 10.52 9.30 -4.26
N LEU A 78 11.08 8.15 -3.88
CA LEU A 78 10.33 7.11 -3.16
C LEU A 78 9.77 7.68 -1.86
N ARG A 79 10.59 8.37 -1.05
CA ARG A 79 10.13 9.04 0.19
C ARG A 79 8.98 10.00 -0.08
N ARG A 80 9.05 10.81 -1.14
CA ARG A 80 7.97 11.73 -1.50
C ARG A 80 6.69 10.97 -1.85
N LYS A 81 6.79 9.89 -2.63
CA LYS A 81 5.66 9.02 -2.98
C LYS A 81 5.02 8.38 -1.74
N LEU A 82 5.82 7.81 -0.85
CA LEU A 82 5.32 7.17 0.38
C LEU A 82 4.54 8.14 1.29
N LYS A 83 4.86 9.44 1.26
CA LYS A 83 4.13 10.48 2.00
C LYS A 83 2.79 10.88 1.38
N THR A 84 2.49 10.43 0.16
CA THR A 84 1.23 10.74 -0.53
C THR A 84 0.19 9.64 -0.41
N GLY A 85 0.59 8.47 0.10
CA GLY A 85 -0.30 7.35 0.41
C GLY A 85 -0.94 7.48 1.78
#